data_AF-A0A537L9N0-F1
#
_entry.id   AF-A0A537L9N0-F1
#
_cell.length_a   1.000
_cell.length_b   1.000
_cell.length_c   1.000
_cell.angle_alpha   90.00
_cell.angle_beta   90.00
_cell.angle_gamma   90.00
#
_symmetry.space_group_name_H-M   'P 1'
#
loop_
_entity.id
_entity.type
_entity.pdbx_description
1 polymer ?
#
loop_
_entity_poly.entity_id
_entity_poly.type
_entity_poly.pdbx_seq_one_letter_code
_entity_poly.pdbx_strand_id
1 'polypeptide(L)'
;MRPPCGSSARIRLCRCTPTAITRFHSPRRYRPWSPPPPSRRRSSAQAPPAPRRPASPPHLPPPSQPSVCRNASEGPMSYVDLKHLLADLALEAVRDPERAPWTAVAAAYGALAEENRPAVPWSALRTKAEEFGRGFDWHPTIDDAQRLVERGLLVRRGDEFTIMEPFLPFLAYLRRQTSRLLDALRLVRTLGPQGDEAELRRGVALFNAGLYFECHELLEGVWRATPGPERAFYHGIVQAAAAFYHYEKHNLHGARTLLTKGLQKLEGFPDHYRGVNLGAFRRALRSWLAHFKEGTSNAPEALPIISIDGES
;
A
#
# COMPACT_ATOMS: atom_id res chain seq x y z
N MET A 1 -4.72 -18.58 -69.29
CA MET A 1 -4.91 -20.04 -69.14
C MET A 1 -3.74 -20.63 -68.36
N ARG A 2 -3.89 -21.84 -67.79
CA ARG A 2 -3.04 -22.54 -66.78
C ARG A 2 -1.57 -22.85 -67.20
N PRO A 3 -0.70 -23.37 -66.31
CA PRO A 3 -0.77 -23.50 -64.84
C PRO A 3 0.30 -22.58 -64.17
N PRO A 4 1.44 -22.95 -63.51
CA PRO A 4 2.03 -24.25 -63.07
C PRO A 4 1.76 -24.56 -61.56
N CYS A 5 2.68 -25.28 -60.89
CA CYS A 5 2.69 -25.67 -59.47
C CYS A 5 4.00 -25.18 -58.79
N GLY A 6 4.02 -25.00 -57.47
CA GLY A 6 5.25 -24.81 -56.69
C GLY A 6 5.00 -25.01 -55.20
N SER A 7 5.98 -25.21 -54.33
CA SER A 7 7.40 -25.54 -54.41
C SER A 7 7.87 -25.54 -52.95
N SER A 8 8.65 -26.53 -52.49
CA SER A 8 9.03 -26.63 -51.07
C SER A 8 10.07 -25.57 -50.67
N ALA A 9 9.81 -24.84 -49.57
CA ALA A 9 10.80 -23.98 -48.92
C ALA A 9 11.09 -24.50 -47.49
N ARG A 10 12.38 -24.57 -47.14
CA ARG A 10 12.87 -25.17 -45.88
C ARG A 10 12.77 -24.19 -44.72
N ILE A 11 12.20 -24.62 -43.60
CA ILE A 11 12.23 -23.89 -42.32
C ILE A 11 13.66 -23.91 -41.78
N ARG A 12 14.30 -22.73 -41.61
CA ARG A 12 15.57 -22.59 -40.89
C ARG A 12 15.30 -22.44 -39.39
N LEU A 13 15.68 -23.45 -38.60
CA LEU A 13 15.76 -23.35 -37.15
C LEU A 13 16.95 -22.46 -36.76
N CYS A 14 16.67 -21.28 -36.22
CA CYS A 14 17.71 -20.42 -35.64
C CYS A 14 18.00 -20.87 -34.20
N ARG A 15 19.19 -21.43 -33.96
CA ARG A 15 19.67 -21.72 -32.60
C ARG A 15 20.33 -20.46 -32.03
N CYS A 16 19.78 -19.90 -30.95
CA CYS A 16 20.47 -18.94 -30.09
C CYS A 16 20.89 -19.61 -28.79
N THR A 17 22.14 -19.40 -28.40
CA THR A 17 22.80 -19.99 -27.21
C THR A 17 22.51 -19.20 -25.92
N PRO A 18 22.49 -19.85 -24.74
CA PRO A 18 22.33 -19.16 -23.46
C PRO A 18 23.70 -18.70 -22.90
N THR A 19 23.81 -17.44 -22.49
CA THR A 19 25.02 -16.92 -21.83
C THR A 19 24.69 -15.88 -20.74
N ALA A 20 25.52 -15.86 -19.69
CA ALA A 20 25.70 -14.79 -18.69
C ALA A 20 24.64 -14.61 -17.58
N ILE A 21 24.78 -15.44 -16.54
CA ILE A 21 24.42 -15.10 -15.15
C ILE A 21 25.22 -13.85 -14.71
N THR A 22 24.57 -12.80 -14.21
CA THR A 22 25.29 -11.74 -13.45
C THR A 22 24.48 -11.13 -12.30
N ARG A 23 24.85 -11.53 -11.08
CA ARG A 23 24.85 -10.78 -9.79
C ARG A 23 23.69 -9.80 -9.51
N PHE A 24 22.74 -10.26 -8.68
CA PHE A 24 21.86 -9.40 -7.90
C PHE A 24 22.64 -8.32 -7.13
N HIS A 25 22.19 -7.07 -7.22
CA HIS A 25 22.57 -5.99 -6.30
C HIS A 25 21.50 -5.83 -5.21
N SER A 26 21.93 -5.71 -3.96
CA SER A 26 21.04 -5.57 -2.80
C SER A 26 20.22 -4.26 -2.86
N PRO A 27 18.93 -4.27 -2.48
CA PRO A 27 18.12 -3.06 -2.42
C PRO A 27 18.66 -2.10 -1.35
N ARG A 28 18.89 -0.83 -1.72
CA ARG A 28 19.26 0.22 -0.76
C ARG A 28 18.06 0.52 0.15
N ARG A 29 18.32 0.59 1.46
CA ARG A 29 17.32 0.86 2.49
C ARG A 29 16.60 2.20 2.26
N TYR A 30 15.29 2.18 2.51
CA TYR A 30 14.41 3.35 2.53
C TYR A 30 14.94 4.44 3.49
N ARG A 31 14.84 5.72 3.11
CA ARG A 31 15.01 6.85 4.04
C ARG A 31 13.69 7.60 4.15
N PRO A 32 13.03 7.65 5.33
CA PRO A 32 11.83 8.45 5.51
C PRO A 32 12.15 9.95 5.42
N TRP A 33 11.18 10.72 4.95
CA TRP A 33 11.25 12.18 4.85
C TRP A 33 11.38 12.82 6.24
N SER A 34 12.26 13.81 6.38
CA SER A 34 12.44 14.61 7.60
C SER A 34 12.05 16.07 7.33
N PRO A 35 11.30 16.73 8.22
CA PRO A 35 10.99 18.15 8.09
C PRO A 35 12.24 19.02 8.32
N PRO A 36 12.30 20.23 7.74
CA PRO A 36 13.42 21.15 7.95
C PRO A 36 13.44 21.69 9.40
N PRO A 37 14.63 21.98 9.95
CA PRO A 37 14.75 22.52 11.31
C PRO A 37 14.20 23.96 11.40
N PRO A 38 13.64 24.37 12.55
CA PRO A 38 13.14 25.73 12.74
C PRO A 38 14.28 26.77 12.71
N SER A 39 14.00 27.92 12.10
CA SER A 39 14.94 29.03 12.00
C SER A 39 15.25 29.64 13.38
N ARG A 40 16.52 29.55 13.81
CA ARG A 40 16.97 30.20 15.05
C ARG A 40 16.90 31.72 14.88
N ARG A 41 15.97 32.38 15.58
CA ARG A 41 16.09 33.82 15.89
C ARG A 41 17.36 34.03 16.69
N ARG A 42 18.25 34.91 16.20
CA ARG A 42 19.36 35.42 17.01
C ARG A 42 18.78 36.36 18.07
N SER A 43 19.01 36.05 19.34
CA SER A 43 18.95 37.03 20.43
C SER A 43 20.34 37.14 21.02
N SER A 44 20.90 38.33 21.01
CA SER A 44 22.23 38.65 21.52
C SER A 44 22.10 39.41 22.83
N ALA A 45 22.41 38.74 23.94
CA ALA A 45 22.67 39.37 25.23
C ALA A 45 23.77 38.56 25.95
N GLN A 46 24.90 39.21 26.24
CA GLN A 46 25.97 38.63 27.05
C GLN A 46 25.72 38.91 28.53
N ALA A 47 26.13 37.97 29.38
CA ALA A 47 26.27 38.14 30.83
C ALA A 47 27.59 37.47 31.28
N PRO A 48 28.24 37.95 32.37
CA PRO A 48 29.67 37.71 32.62
C PRO A 48 29.98 36.34 33.27
N PRO A 49 31.25 35.89 33.23
CA PRO A 49 31.66 34.58 33.77
C PRO A 49 31.85 34.58 35.29
N ALA A 50 31.58 33.44 35.91
CA ALA A 50 31.83 33.14 37.33
C ALA A 50 32.99 32.13 37.51
N PRO A 51 33.66 32.08 38.67
CA PRO A 51 35.03 31.54 38.78
C PRO A 51 35.13 30.01 38.88
N ARG A 52 36.30 29.50 38.50
CA ARG A 52 36.66 28.07 38.56
C ARG A 52 36.88 27.59 40.00
N ARG A 53 36.57 26.31 40.27
CA ARG A 53 37.00 25.56 41.46
C ARG A 53 37.72 24.25 41.05
N PRO A 54 38.59 23.69 41.92
CA PRO A 54 39.61 22.72 41.52
C PRO A 54 39.10 21.28 41.35
N ALA A 55 39.94 20.45 40.73
CA ALA A 55 39.66 19.06 40.40
C ALA A 55 39.70 18.10 41.62
N SER A 56 38.99 16.98 41.47
CA SER A 56 39.04 15.81 42.37
C SER A 56 39.37 14.54 41.56
N PRO A 57 40.00 13.51 42.18
CA PRO A 57 40.67 12.42 41.45
C PRO A 57 39.70 11.38 40.85
N PRO A 58 40.18 10.55 39.89
CA PRO A 58 39.33 9.61 39.16
C PRO A 58 38.99 8.35 39.98
N HIS A 59 37.71 8.01 40.04
CA HIS A 59 37.26 6.67 40.45
C HIS A 59 37.20 5.74 39.23
N LEU A 60 37.93 4.63 39.30
CA LEU A 60 37.83 3.52 38.34
C LEU A 60 36.60 2.64 38.67
N PRO A 61 35.73 2.31 37.70
CA PRO A 61 34.71 1.29 37.89
C PRO A 61 35.31 -0.14 37.77
N PRO A 62 34.73 -1.15 38.44
CA PRO A 62 35.15 -2.55 38.33
C PRO A 62 34.82 -3.18 36.95
N PRO A 63 35.46 -4.30 36.57
CA PRO A 63 35.41 -4.83 35.21
C PRO A 63 34.05 -5.41 34.81
N SER A 64 33.69 -5.19 33.54
CA SER A 64 32.47 -5.65 32.91
C SER A 64 32.38 -7.17 32.81
N GLN A 65 31.24 -7.75 33.21
CA GLN A 65 30.87 -9.11 32.78
C GLN A 65 30.44 -9.11 31.29
N PRO A 66 30.64 -10.21 30.55
CA PRO A 66 30.44 -10.22 29.10
C PRO A 66 28.97 -10.02 28.72
N SER A 67 28.72 -8.97 27.94
CA SER A 67 27.41 -8.63 27.41
C SER A 67 26.88 -9.72 26.47
N VAL A 68 25.89 -10.48 26.89
CA VAL A 68 25.06 -11.26 25.97
C VAL A 68 24.16 -10.28 25.21
N CYS A 69 24.68 -9.74 24.11
CA CYS A 69 23.95 -8.86 23.20
C CYS A 69 22.84 -9.61 22.47
N ARG A 70 21.70 -9.83 23.13
CA ARG A 70 20.41 -9.93 22.43
C ARG A 70 20.00 -8.50 22.10
N ASN A 71 19.98 -8.16 20.81
CA ASN A 71 19.49 -6.87 20.36
C ASN A 71 17.97 -6.78 20.60
N ALA A 72 17.58 -6.16 21.71
CA ALA A 72 16.23 -5.67 21.91
C ALA A 72 16.01 -4.45 20.99
N SER A 73 15.61 -4.71 19.74
CA SER A 73 15.22 -3.68 18.77
C SER A 73 13.77 -3.85 18.29
N GLU A 74 12.93 -4.47 19.11
CA GLU A 74 11.49 -4.56 18.93
C GLU A 74 10.84 -3.60 19.93
N GLY A 75 10.49 -2.39 19.44
CA GLY A 75 9.48 -1.58 20.11
C GLY A 75 8.11 -2.28 20.02
N PRO A 76 7.13 -1.90 20.85
CA PRO A 76 5.78 -2.47 20.75
C PRO A 76 5.24 -2.25 19.33
N MET A 77 4.91 -3.35 18.64
CA MET A 77 4.32 -3.28 17.31
C MET A 77 3.07 -2.42 17.33
N SER A 78 2.91 -1.61 16.29
CA SER A 78 2.03 -0.45 16.30
C SER A 78 1.00 -0.50 15.16
N TYR A 79 0.07 0.45 15.16
CA TYR A 79 -0.79 0.73 14.01
C TYR A 79 0.00 0.85 12.70
N VAL A 80 1.23 1.38 12.73
CA VAL A 80 2.07 1.56 11.54
C VAL A 80 2.49 0.21 10.96
N ASP A 81 2.81 -0.76 11.82
CA ASP A 81 3.26 -2.09 11.43
C ASP A 81 2.10 -2.91 10.86
N LEU A 82 0.92 -2.89 11.50
CA LEU A 82 -0.30 -3.49 10.93
C LEU A 82 -0.65 -2.88 9.57
N LYS A 83 -0.58 -1.55 9.45
CA LYS A 83 -0.85 -0.83 8.19
C LYS A 83 0.13 -1.25 7.08
N HIS A 84 1.41 -1.40 7.36
CA HIS A 84 2.37 -1.87 6.36
C HIS A 84 2.19 -3.36 6.03
N LEU A 85 1.91 -4.22 7.02
CA LEU A 85 1.62 -5.63 6.78
C LEU A 85 0.39 -5.84 5.90
N LEU A 86 -0.71 -5.13 6.17
CA LEU A 86 -1.92 -5.21 5.36
C LEU A 86 -1.71 -4.62 3.96
N ALA A 87 -0.88 -3.59 3.83
CA ALA A 87 -0.51 -3.06 2.51
C ALA A 87 0.30 -4.08 1.70
N ASP A 88 1.35 -4.68 2.27
CA ASP A 88 2.16 -5.70 1.61
C ASP A 88 1.32 -6.90 1.15
N LEU A 89 0.38 -7.34 1.99
CA LEU A 89 -0.60 -8.37 1.65
C LEU A 89 -1.52 -7.91 0.50
N ALA A 90 -2.15 -6.73 0.61
CA ALA A 90 -3.03 -6.20 -0.43
C ALA A 90 -2.32 -6.08 -1.79
N LEU A 91 -1.06 -5.61 -1.81
CA LEU A 91 -0.23 -5.48 -3.01
C LEU A 91 0.19 -6.82 -3.61
N GLU A 92 0.30 -7.87 -2.79
CA GLU A 92 0.49 -9.24 -3.28
C GLU A 92 -0.81 -9.77 -3.91
N ALA A 93 -1.95 -9.61 -3.22
CA ALA A 93 -3.24 -10.12 -3.68
C ALA A 93 -3.71 -9.49 -4.99
N VAL A 94 -3.61 -8.17 -5.18
CA VAL A 94 -4.01 -7.53 -6.45
C VAL A 94 -3.11 -7.91 -7.64
N ARG A 95 -1.93 -8.48 -7.37
CA ARG A 95 -1.01 -8.97 -8.40
C ARG A 95 -1.31 -10.40 -8.86
N ASP A 96 -1.87 -11.23 -7.99
CA ASP A 96 -2.31 -12.60 -8.32
C ASP A 96 -3.58 -12.98 -7.53
N PRO A 97 -4.77 -12.44 -7.90
CA PRO A 97 -6.02 -12.66 -7.15
C PRO A 97 -6.40 -14.13 -7.04
N GLU A 98 -6.17 -14.91 -8.09
CA GLU A 98 -6.51 -16.34 -8.12
C GLU A 98 -5.68 -17.17 -7.12
N ARG A 99 -4.53 -16.64 -6.66
CA ARG A 99 -3.69 -17.23 -5.60
C ARG A 99 -3.77 -16.49 -4.26
N ALA A 100 -4.86 -15.74 -4.03
CA ALA A 100 -5.08 -14.98 -2.80
C ALA A 100 -6.24 -15.45 -1.89
N PRO A 101 -6.60 -16.76 -1.76
CA PRO A 101 -7.72 -17.19 -0.90
C PRO A 101 -7.55 -16.86 0.59
N TRP A 102 -6.31 -16.72 1.06
CA TRP A 102 -5.98 -16.17 2.38
C TRP A 102 -6.55 -14.76 2.64
N THR A 103 -6.88 -13.97 1.61
CA THR A 103 -7.55 -12.67 1.79
C THR A 103 -8.97 -12.82 2.32
N ALA A 104 -9.71 -13.85 1.88
CA ALA A 104 -11.02 -14.18 2.41
C ALA A 104 -10.91 -14.67 3.87
N VAL A 105 -9.83 -15.37 4.24
CA VAL A 105 -9.56 -15.74 5.64
C VAL A 105 -9.25 -14.51 6.50
N ALA A 106 -8.45 -13.56 6.01
CA ALA A 106 -8.17 -12.31 6.71
C ALA A 106 -9.45 -11.45 6.89
N ALA A 107 -10.31 -11.39 5.86
CA ALA A 107 -11.60 -10.73 5.94
C ALA A 107 -12.57 -11.43 6.88
N ALA A 108 -12.64 -12.77 6.85
CA ALA A 108 -13.43 -13.59 7.76
C ALA A 108 -13.03 -13.35 9.22
N TYR A 109 -11.72 -13.35 9.51
CA TYR A 109 -11.21 -13.02 10.84
C TYR A 109 -11.59 -11.58 11.23
N GLY A 110 -11.36 -10.59 10.35
CA GLY A 110 -11.74 -9.21 10.61
C GLY A 110 -13.23 -9.01 10.87
N ALA A 111 -14.10 -9.82 10.25
CA ALA A 111 -15.55 -9.79 10.44
C ALA A 111 -16.02 -10.49 11.73
N LEU A 112 -15.34 -11.57 12.15
CA LEU A 112 -15.75 -12.41 13.30
C LEU A 112 -15.09 -12.03 14.63
N ALA A 113 -13.90 -11.43 14.61
CA ALA A 113 -13.16 -11.12 15.82
C ALA A 113 -13.66 -9.84 16.52
N GLU A 114 -13.73 -9.90 17.85
CA GLU A 114 -14.05 -8.79 18.75
C GLU A 114 -12.91 -8.57 19.75
N GLU A 115 -12.73 -7.36 20.27
CA GLU A 115 -11.64 -7.06 21.23
C GLU A 115 -11.73 -7.91 22.50
N ASN A 116 -12.96 -8.18 22.97
CA ASN A 116 -13.23 -9.01 24.15
C ASN A 116 -13.25 -10.53 23.83
N ARG A 117 -13.19 -10.92 22.55
CA ARG A 117 -13.16 -12.32 22.09
C ARG A 117 -12.39 -12.41 20.76
N PRO A 118 -11.05 -12.28 20.79
CA PRO A 118 -10.24 -12.25 19.57
C PRO A 118 -9.92 -13.66 19.02
N ALA A 119 -10.09 -14.71 19.82
CA ALA A 119 -9.93 -16.08 19.34
C ALA A 119 -11.16 -16.50 18.51
N VAL A 120 -10.91 -17.03 17.31
CA VAL A 120 -11.93 -17.53 16.39
C VAL A 120 -11.56 -18.95 15.93
N PRO A 121 -12.40 -19.97 16.15
CA PRO A 121 -12.17 -21.33 15.67
C PRO A 121 -12.08 -21.42 14.14
N TRP A 122 -11.22 -22.32 13.65
CA TRP A 122 -11.03 -22.56 12.21
C TRP A 122 -12.34 -22.86 11.47
N SER A 123 -13.26 -23.61 12.09
CA SER A 123 -14.56 -23.95 11.50
C SER A 123 -15.41 -22.72 11.16
N ALA A 124 -15.41 -21.71 12.04
CA ALA A 124 -16.10 -20.44 11.82
C ALA A 124 -15.38 -19.59 10.77
N LEU A 125 -14.04 -19.49 10.85
CA LEU A 125 -13.22 -18.77 9.87
C LEU A 125 -13.40 -19.32 8.45
N ARG A 126 -13.31 -20.64 8.27
CA ARG A 126 -13.48 -21.30 6.97
C ARG A 126 -14.86 -21.01 6.38
N THR A 127 -15.92 -21.21 7.16
CA THR A 127 -17.31 -20.97 6.71
C THR A 127 -17.51 -19.53 6.23
N LYS A 128 -16.94 -18.54 6.94
CA LYS A 128 -17.04 -17.14 6.55
C LYS A 128 -16.09 -16.76 5.39
N ALA A 129 -14.94 -17.42 5.27
CA ALA A 129 -14.01 -17.24 4.16
C ALA A 129 -14.58 -17.82 2.85
N GLU A 130 -15.24 -18.98 2.89
CA GLU A 130 -15.98 -19.56 1.76
C GLU A 130 -17.11 -18.61 1.30
N GLU A 131 -17.80 -17.95 2.22
CA GLU A 131 -18.81 -16.93 1.89
C GLU A 131 -18.21 -15.71 1.18
N PHE A 132 -17.09 -15.18 1.69
CA PHE A 132 -16.40 -14.03 1.11
C PHE A 132 -15.65 -14.33 -0.19
N GLY A 133 -15.20 -15.57 -0.39
CA GLY A 133 -14.55 -16.05 -1.62
C GLY A 133 -15.50 -16.36 -2.78
N ARG A 134 -16.82 -16.27 -2.59
CA ARG A 134 -17.79 -16.43 -3.69
C ARG A 134 -17.48 -15.45 -4.84
N GLY A 135 -17.33 -15.99 -6.04
CA GLY A 135 -16.95 -15.25 -7.25
C GLY A 135 -15.46 -15.27 -7.60
N PHE A 136 -14.61 -15.88 -6.77
CA PHE A 136 -13.16 -16.04 -7.01
C PHE A 136 -12.70 -17.49 -7.21
N ASP A 137 -13.61 -18.46 -7.27
CA ASP A 137 -13.32 -19.91 -7.31
C ASP A 137 -12.38 -20.42 -6.20
N TRP A 138 -12.27 -19.63 -5.12
CA TRP A 138 -11.42 -19.91 -3.96
C TRP A 138 -12.00 -21.01 -3.09
N HIS A 139 -11.10 -21.86 -2.59
CA HIS A 139 -11.40 -22.93 -1.64
C HIS A 139 -10.47 -22.78 -0.42
N PRO A 140 -10.75 -21.84 0.52
CA PRO A 140 -9.82 -21.49 1.58
C PRO A 140 -9.48 -22.67 2.51
N THR A 141 -8.19 -22.89 2.71
CA THR A 141 -7.65 -24.01 3.49
C THR A 141 -7.07 -23.55 4.82
N ILE A 142 -6.72 -24.48 5.72
CA ILE A 142 -6.05 -24.11 6.97
C ILE A 142 -4.63 -23.58 6.71
N ASP A 143 -4.03 -23.90 5.56
CA ASP A 143 -2.73 -23.39 5.13
C ASP A 143 -2.80 -21.89 4.77
N ASP A 144 -3.95 -21.42 4.28
CA ASP A 144 -4.22 -20.00 4.07
C ASP A 144 -4.29 -19.21 5.40
N ALA A 145 -4.84 -19.82 6.45
CA ALA A 145 -4.80 -19.26 7.80
C ALA A 145 -3.39 -19.33 8.41
N GLN A 146 -2.66 -20.43 8.18
CA GLN A 146 -1.29 -20.62 8.62
C GLN A 146 -0.33 -19.60 7.95
N ARG A 147 -0.54 -19.28 6.67
CA ARG A 147 0.15 -18.19 5.97
C ARG A 147 -0.04 -16.85 6.66
N LEU A 148 -1.23 -16.53 7.16
CA LEU A 148 -1.47 -15.29 7.93
C LEU A 148 -0.75 -15.30 9.29
N VAL A 149 -0.47 -16.47 9.86
CA VAL A 149 0.38 -16.62 11.05
C VAL A 149 1.85 -16.40 10.71
N GLU A 150 2.35 -16.99 9.62
CA GLU A 150 3.73 -16.81 9.13
C GLU A 150 4.03 -15.38 8.71
N ARG A 151 3.03 -14.66 8.18
CA ARG A 151 3.12 -13.23 7.88
C ARG A 151 2.96 -12.33 9.10
N GLY A 152 2.74 -12.89 10.30
CA GLY A 152 2.66 -12.14 11.55
C GLY A 152 1.36 -11.35 11.74
N LEU A 153 0.28 -11.67 11.02
CA LEU A 153 -1.04 -11.07 11.27
C LEU A 153 -1.76 -11.80 12.40
N LEU A 154 -1.73 -13.13 12.36
CA LEU A 154 -2.45 -14.01 13.29
C LEU A 154 -1.48 -14.84 14.16
N VAL A 155 -2.01 -15.46 15.20
CA VAL A 155 -1.37 -16.46 16.04
C VAL A 155 -2.35 -17.63 16.19
N ARG A 156 -1.88 -18.85 15.97
CA ARG A 156 -2.68 -20.07 16.13
C ARG A 156 -2.53 -20.66 17.53
N ARG A 157 -3.64 -21.08 18.14
CA ARG A 157 -3.71 -21.77 19.44
C ARG A 157 -4.66 -22.96 19.29
N GLY A 158 -4.11 -24.15 19.03
CA GLY A 158 -4.93 -25.33 18.73
C GLY A 158 -5.63 -25.22 17.37
N ASP A 159 -6.96 -25.23 17.38
CA ASP A 159 -7.81 -24.98 16.21
C ASP A 159 -8.30 -23.52 16.11
N GLU A 160 -8.02 -22.68 17.11
CA GLU A 160 -8.35 -21.26 17.09
C GLU A 160 -7.23 -20.39 16.52
N PHE A 161 -7.61 -19.28 15.92
CA PHE A 161 -6.72 -18.20 15.49
C PHE A 161 -7.12 -16.91 16.19
N THR A 162 -6.14 -16.16 16.67
CA THR A 162 -6.29 -14.81 17.22
C THR A 162 -5.38 -13.86 16.46
N ILE A 163 -5.67 -12.56 16.46
CA ILE A 163 -4.74 -11.54 15.98
C ILE A 163 -3.50 -11.50 16.89
N MET A 164 -2.35 -11.11 16.32
CA MET A 164 -1.16 -10.74 17.10
C MET A 164 -1.53 -9.63 18.11
N GLU A 165 -1.19 -9.81 19.38
CA GLU A 165 -1.66 -8.98 20.51
C GLU A 165 -1.53 -7.46 20.29
N PRO A 166 -0.40 -6.89 19.79
CA PRO A 166 -0.28 -5.45 19.61
C PRO A 166 -1.17 -4.86 18.51
N PHE A 167 -1.79 -5.72 17.68
CA PHE A 167 -2.74 -5.32 16.65
C PHE A 167 -4.20 -5.36 17.13
N LEU A 168 -4.47 -5.92 18.32
CA LEU A 168 -5.82 -6.04 18.89
C LEU A 168 -6.60 -4.69 18.95
N PRO A 169 -6.00 -3.55 19.36
CA PRO A 169 -6.69 -2.25 19.37
C PRO A 169 -7.05 -1.70 17.97
N PHE A 170 -6.68 -2.41 16.90
CA PHE A 170 -6.87 -1.99 15.51
C PHE A 170 -7.74 -2.96 14.71
N LEU A 171 -8.52 -3.84 15.36
CA LEU A 171 -9.47 -4.75 14.70
C LEU A 171 -10.44 -4.01 13.76
N ALA A 172 -10.93 -2.82 14.14
CA ALA A 172 -11.78 -2.01 13.27
C ALA A 172 -11.07 -1.49 12.00
N TYR A 173 -9.75 -1.27 12.06
CA TYR A 173 -8.94 -0.95 10.90
C TYR A 173 -8.71 -2.19 10.03
N LEU A 174 -8.35 -3.33 10.62
CA LEU A 174 -8.21 -4.62 9.94
C LEU A 174 -9.48 -4.95 9.14
N ARG A 175 -10.64 -4.99 9.80
CA ARG A 175 -11.96 -5.25 9.20
C ARG A 175 -12.24 -4.36 7.99
N ARG A 176 -11.95 -3.06 8.11
CA ARG A 176 -12.14 -2.09 7.02
C ARG A 176 -11.20 -2.37 5.84
N GLN A 177 -9.90 -2.58 6.08
CA GLN A 177 -8.95 -2.83 5.00
C GLN A 177 -9.21 -4.16 4.29
N THR A 178 -9.52 -5.23 5.03
CA THR A 178 -9.78 -6.54 4.43
C THR A 178 -11.08 -6.58 3.63
N SER A 179 -12.14 -5.86 4.08
CA SER A 179 -13.35 -5.68 3.27
C SER A 179 -13.04 -4.95 1.95
N ARG A 180 -12.35 -3.81 2.04
CA ARG A 180 -11.92 -3.04 0.86
C ARG A 180 -11.01 -3.83 -0.07
N LEU A 181 -10.19 -4.74 0.45
CA LEU A 181 -9.36 -5.62 -0.36
C LEU A 181 -10.21 -6.58 -1.21
N LEU A 182 -11.27 -7.18 -0.64
CA LEU A 182 -12.18 -8.01 -1.44
C LEU A 182 -12.84 -7.20 -2.57
N ASP A 183 -13.22 -5.95 -2.31
CA ASP A 183 -13.79 -5.05 -3.32
C ASP A 183 -12.75 -4.67 -4.39
N ALA A 184 -11.51 -4.37 -4.00
CA ALA A 184 -10.41 -4.13 -4.92
C ALA A 184 -10.11 -5.34 -5.81
N LEU A 185 -10.16 -6.56 -5.27
CA LEU A 185 -9.91 -7.79 -6.04
C LEU A 185 -11.04 -8.07 -7.05
N ARG A 186 -12.29 -7.72 -6.73
CA ARG A 186 -13.41 -7.76 -7.69
C ARG A 186 -13.17 -6.78 -8.83
N LEU A 187 -12.76 -5.55 -8.51
CA LEU A 187 -12.42 -4.52 -9.51
C LEU A 187 -11.21 -4.91 -10.36
N VAL A 188 -10.19 -5.59 -9.81
CA VAL A 188 -9.07 -6.12 -10.60
C VAL A 188 -9.55 -7.16 -11.63
N ARG A 189 -10.50 -8.03 -11.26
CA ARG A 189 -11.11 -9.00 -12.18
C ARG A 189 -11.98 -8.35 -13.26
N THR A 190 -12.70 -7.26 -12.97
CA THR A 190 -13.51 -6.56 -13.99
C THR A 190 -12.66 -5.69 -14.92
N LEU A 191 -11.71 -4.92 -14.39
CA LEU A 191 -10.85 -4.03 -15.19
C LEU A 191 -9.84 -4.78 -16.07
N GLY A 192 -9.47 -6.00 -15.65
CA GLY A 192 -8.58 -6.91 -16.37
C GLY A 192 -7.12 -6.46 -16.48
N PRO A 193 -6.16 -7.39 -16.64
CA PRO A 193 -4.80 -7.04 -17.03
C PRO A 193 -4.77 -6.62 -18.50
N GLN A 194 -4.18 -5.46 -18.80
CA GLN A 194 -3.99 -4.98 -20.18
C GLN A 194 -2.57 -4.45 -20.35
N GLY A 195 -1.71 -5.23 -21.03
CA GLY A 195 -0.34 -4.86 -21.40
C GLY A 195 0.42 -4.07 -20.33
N ASP A 196 1.01 -2.94 -20.75
CA ASP A 196 1.79 -2.02 -19.90
C ASP A 196 0.94 -1.17 -18.94
N GLU A 197 -0.38 -1.36 -18.90
CA GLU A 197 -1.32 -0.66 -18.02
C GLU A 197 -1.79 -1.50 -16.82
N ALA A 198 -1.32 -2.74 -16.68
CA ALA A 198 -1.76 -3.65 -15.60
C ALA A 198 -1.60 -3.05 -14.19
N GLU A 199 -0.46 -2.43 -13.88
CA GLU A 199 -0.26 -1.78 -12.57
C GLU A 199 -1.11 -0.50 -12.41
N LEU A 200 -1.44 0.21 -13.50
CA LEU A 200 -2.36 1.36 -13.47
C LEU A 200 -3.79 0.89 -13.13
N ARG A 201 -4.28 -0.16 -13.80
CA ARG A 201 -5.62 -0.74 -13.55
C ARG A 201 -5.74 -1.30 -12.14
N ARG A 202 -4.69 -1.95 -11.62
CA ARG A 202 -4.60 -2.35 -10.20
C ARG A 202 -4.61 -1.14 -9.25
N GLY A 203 -3.88 -0.08 -9.57
CA GLY A 203 -3.89 1.17 -8.80
C GLY A 203 -5.26 1.84 -8.78
N VAL A 204 -5.99 1.80 -9.89
CA VAL A 204 -7.38 2.29 -10.00
C VAL A 204 -8.34 1.43 -9.16
N ALA A 205 -8.24 0.10 -9.23
CA ALA A 205 -9.03 -0.81 -8.39
C ALA A 205 -8.80 -0.54 -6.88
N LEU A 206 -7.55 -0.37 -6.46
CA LEU A 206 -7.20 -0.01 -5.08
C LEU A 206 -7.78 1.36 -4.69
N PHE A 207 -7.64 2.39 -5.55
CA PHE A 207 -8.16 3.73 -5.29
C PHE A 207 -9.69 3.72 -5.13
N ASN A 208 -10.40 3.07 -6.07
CA ASN A 208 -11.86 3.00 -6.11
C ASN A 208 -12.43 2.19 -4.93
N ALA A 209 -11.69 1.20 -4.42
CA ALA A 209 -12.02 0.50 -3.18
C ALA A 209 -11.63 1.26 -1.90
N GLY A 210 -11.01 2.45 -1.99
CA GLY A 210 -10.55 3.23 -0.84
C GLY A 210 -9.29 2.67 -0.16
N LEU A 211 -8.52 1.82 -0.84
CA LEU A 211 -7.17 1.40 -0.42
C LEU A 211 -6.14 2.43 -0.92
N TYR A 212 -6.27 3.65 -0.38
CA TYR A 212 -5.52 4.82 -0.83
C TYR A 212 -4.02 4.74 -0.53
N PHE A 213 -3.62 4.08 0.56
CA PHE A 213 -2.21 3.90 0.90
C PHE A 213 -1.56 2.88 -0.05
N GLU A 214 -2.27 1.79 -0.32
CA GLU A 214 -1.85 0.71 -1.21
C GLU A 214 -1.77 1.21 -2.66
N CYS A 215 -2.75 2.00 -3.10
CA CYS A 215 -2.70 2.70 -4.40
C CYS A 215 -1.45 3.58 -4.53
N HIS A 216 -1.10 4.34 -3.48
CA HIS A 216 0.12 5.14 -3.43
C HIS A 216 1.38 4.27 -3.55
N GLU A 217 1.53 3.23 -2.71
CA GLU A 217 2.72 2.37 -2.71
C GLU A 217 2.89 1.64 -4.05
N LEU A 218 1.80 1.17 -4.66
CA LEU A 218 1.81 0.50 -5.97
C LEU A 218 2.27 1.45 -7.08
N LEU A 219 1.62 2.61 -7.20
CA LEU A 219 1.86 3.54 -8.30
C LEU A 219 3.09 4.41 -8.08
N GLU A 220 3.65 4.52 -6.87
CA GLU A 220 4.93 5.17 -6.65
C GLU A 220 6.07 4.45 -7.38
N GLY A 221 6.06 3.10 -7.40
CA GLY A 221 7.03 2.32 -8.17
C GLY A 221 6.97 2.66 -9.66
N VAL A 222 5.76 2.70 -10.23
CA VAL A 222 5.51 3.07 -11.63
C VAL A 222 5.99 4.50 -11.88
N TRP A 223 5.49 5.48 -11.11
CA TRP A 223 5.87 6.89 -11.21
C TRP A 223 7.39 7.10 -11.17
N ARG A 224 8.10 6.45 -10.24
CA ARG A 224 9.55 6.60 -10.11
C ARG A 224 10.29 6.07 -11.33
N ALA A 225 9.78 5.02 -11.98
CA ALA A 225 10.34 4.44 -13.19
C ALA A 225 9.96 5.20 -14.48
N THR A 226 8.78 5.84 -14.54
CA THR A 226 8.31 6.57 -15.73
C THR A 226 9.24 7.76 -16.08
N PRO A 227 9.79 7.82 -17.32
CA PRO A 227 10.53 8.96 -17.83
C PRO A 227 9.62 10.00 -18.49
N GLY A 228 10.17 11.18 -18.80
CA GLY A 228 9.49 12.18 -19.63
C GLY A 228 8.22 12.80 -19.02
N PRO A 229 7.35 13.41 -19.85
CA PRO A 229 6.15 14.12 -19.39
C PRO A 229 5.14 13.23 -18.67
N GLU A 230 4.96 11.99 -19.12
CA GLU A 230 4.00 11.01 -18.55
C GLU A 230 4.23 10.75 -17.06
N ARG A 231 5.47 10.92 -16.57
CA ARG A 231 5.79 10.89 -15.14
C ARG A 231 4.87 11.77 -14.29
N ALA A 232 4.39 12.89 -14.83
CA ALA A 232 3.47 13.78 -14.14
C ALA A 232 2.08 13.16 -13.91
N PHE A 233 1.57 12.34 -14.84
CA PHE A 233 0.27 11.67 -14.73
C PHE A 233 0.24 10.71 -13.54
N TYR A 234 1.19 9.76 -13.49
CA TYR A 234 1.31 8.82 -12.37
C TYR A 234 1.53 9.54 -11.04
N HIS A 235 2.38 10.57 -11.01
CA HIS A 235 2.58 11.38 -9.80
C HIS A 235 1.31 12.11 -9.35
N GLY A 236 0.46 12.53 -10.30
CA GLY A 236 -0.84 13.15 -10.02
C GLY A 236 -1.79 12.20 -9.31
N ILE A 237 -1.90 10.94 -9.80
CA ILE A 237 -2.70 9.88 -9.17
C ILE A 237 -2.14 9.50 -7.80
N VAL A 238 -0.83 9.30 -7.67
CA VAL A 238 -0.14 9.01 -6.40
C VAL A 238 -0.41 10.10 -5.35
N GLN A 239 -0.42 11.38 -5.77
CA GLN A 239 -0.74 12.50 -4.87
C GLN A 239 -2.23 12.61 -4.54
N ALA A 240 -3.13 12.23 -5.45
CA ALA A 240 -4.56 12.12 -5.14
C ALA A 240 -4.81 11.01 -4.12
N ALA A 241 -4.23 9.82 -4.31
CA ALA A 241 -4.31 8.71 -3.36
C ALA A 241 -3.79 9.12 -1.97
N ALA A 242 -2.58 9.68 -1.91
CA ALA A 242 -2.03 10.20 -0.65
C ALA A 242 -2.92 11.29 0.00
N ALA A 243 -3.59 12.14 -0.79
CA ALA A 243 -4.51 13.14 -0.25
C ALA A 243 -5.71 12.52 0.47
N PHE A 244 -6.34 11.50 -0.12
CA PHE A 244 -7.46 10.80 0.53
C PHE A 244 -7.01 9.97 1.73
N TYR A 245 -5.81 9.37 1.70
CA TYR A 245 -5.22 8.75 2.90
C TYR A 245 -5.00 9.76 4.05
N HIS A 246 -4.58 10.99 3.74
CA HIS A 246 -4.50 12.06 4.73
C HIS A 246 -5.89 12.50 5.24
N TYR A 247 -6.91 12.52 4.37
CA TYR A 247 -8.29 12.84 4.74
C TYR A 247 -8.86 11.82 5.73
N GLU A 248 -8.68 10.51 5.48
CA GLU A 248 -9.10 9.44 6.41
C GLU A 248 -8.43 9.51 7.79
N LYS A 249 -7.30 10.20 7.89
CA LYS A 249 -6.58 10.47 9.15
C LYS A 249 -6.91 11.83 9.76
N HIS A 250 -8.00 12.46 9.33
CA HIS A 250 -8.44 13.80 9.72
C HIS A 250 -7.38 14.91 9.49
N ASN A 251 -6.41 14.68 8.61
CA ASN A 251 -5.35 15.63 8.28
C ASN A 251 -5.74 16.46 7.04
N LEU A 252 -6.73 17.34 7.22
CA LEU A 252 -7.25 18.23 6.16
C LEU A 252 -6.15 19.08 5.51
N HIS A 253 -5.16 19.56 6.28
CA HIS A 253 -4.06 20.34 5.73
C HIS A 253 -3.20 19.53 4.74
N GLY A 254 -2.85 18.30 5.11
CA GLY A 254 -2.12 17.37 4.24
C GLY A 254 -2.93 17.00 3.01
N ALA A 255 -4.21 16.64 3.20
CA ALA A 255 -5.14 16.30 2.12
C ALA A 255 -5.26 17.44 1.09
N ARG A 256 -5.58 18.65 1.54
CA ARG A 256 -5.65 19.86 0.69
C ARG A 256 -4.34 20.10 -0.08
N THR A 257 -3.20 19.98 0.60
CA THR A 257 -1.88 20.26 0.02
C THR A 257 -1.49 19.25 -1.05
N LEU A 258 -1.73 17.96 -0.81
CA LEU A 258 -1.45 16.89 -1.76
C LEU A 258 -2.43 16.92 -2.93
N LEU A 259 -3.73 17.11 -2.68
CA LEU A 259 -4.75 17.16 -3.72
C LEU A 259 -4.54 18.35 -4.68
N THR A 260 -4.15 19.51 -4.15
CA THR A 260 -3.78 20.68 -4.99
C THR A 260 -2.63 20.34 -5.94
N LYS A 261 -1.56 19.72 -5.43
CA LYS A 261 -0.38 19.36 -6.23
C LYS A 261 -0.67 18.24 -7.23
N GLY A 262 -1.50 17.26 -6.84
CA GLY A 262 -1.91 16.15 -7.70
C GLY A 262 -2.72 16.65 -8.87
N LEU A 263 -3.78 17.43 -8.60
CA LEU A 263 -4.63 18.04 -9.63
C LEU A 263 -3.79 18.88 -10.62
N GLN A 264 -2.89 19.74 -10.14
CA GLN A 264 -2.01 20.55 -10.98
C GLN A 264 -1.16 19.73 -11.98
N LYS A 265 -0.79 18.48 -11.64
CA LYS A 265 -0.06 17.60 -12.56
C LYS A 265 -0.97 16.97 -13.60
N LEU A 266 -2.22 16.68 -13.23
CA LEU A 266 -3.22 16.09 -14.10
C LEU A 266 -3.81 17.09 -15.11
N GLU A 267 -3.74 18.40 -14.85
CA GLU A 267 -4.31 19.40 -15.77
C GLU A 267 -3.67 19.43 -17.16
N GLY A 268 -2.39 19.02 -17.29
CA GLY A 268 -1.65 19.02 -18.55
C GLY A 268 -1.96 17.85 -19.49
N PHE A 269 -2.89 16.96 -19.14
CA PHE A 269 -3.23 15.77 -19.91
C PHE A 269 -4.64 15.88 -20.53
N PRO A 270 -4.91 15.15 -21.63
CA PRO A 270 -6.25 15.07 -22.22
C PRO A 270 -7.30 14.49 -21.25
N ASP A 271 -8.58 14.72 -21.54
CA ASP A 271 -9.68 14.19 -20.72
C ASP A 271 -9.77 12.65 -20.70
N HIS A 272 -9.17 11.99 -21.69
CA HIS A 272 -8.99 10.53 -21.74
C HIS A 272 -7.51 10.22 -21.95
N TYR A 273 -6.88 9.51 -21.02
CA TYR A 273 -5.44 9.24 -21.05
C TYR A 273 -5.09 7.93 -20.34
N ARG A 274 -4.30 7.05 -21.00
CA ARG A 274 -3.96 5.69 -20.50
C ARG A 274 -5.20 4.90 -20.05
N GLY A 275 -6.26 4.97 -20.85
CA GLY A 275 -7.56 4.36 -20.58
C GLY A 275 -8.34 4.95 -19.39
N VAL A 276 -7.90 6.06 -18.79
CA VAL A 276 -8.58 6.72 -17.67
C VAL A 276 -9.39 7.92 -18.17
N ASN A 277 -10.66 8.02 -17.74
CA ASN A 277 -11.48 9.23 -17.90
C ASN A 277 -11.02 10.31 -16.91
N LEU A 278 -9.89 10.92 -17.24
CA LEU A 278 -9.22 11.93 -16.44
C LEU A 278 -10.04 13.22 -16.34
N GLY A 279 -10.87 13.53 -17.33
CA GLY A 279 -11.79 14.67 -17.28
C GLY A 279 -12.81 14.54 -16.15
N ALA A 280 -13.44 13.36 -16.01
CA ALA A 280 -14.35 13.07 -14.91
C ALA A 280 -13.62 13.08 -13.55
N PHE A 281 -12.46 12.41 -13.47
CA PHE A 281 -11.67 12.37 -12.24
C PHE A 281 -11.25 13.77 -11.78
N ARG A 282 -10.72 14.62 -12.67
CA ARG A 282 -10.39 16.02 -12.36
C ARG A 282 -11.59 16.83 -11.86
N ARG A 283 -12.79 16.64 -12.41
CA ARG A 283 -14.02 17.28 -11.90
C ARG A 283 -14.31 16.85 -10.46
N ALA A 284 -14.28 15.55 -10.17
CA ALA A 284 -14.49 15.03 -8.81
C ALA A 284 -13.42 15.56 -7.83
N LEU A 285 -12.14 15.54 -8.21
CA LEU A 285 -11.04 16.08 -7.40
C LEU A 285 -11.19 17.58 -7.11
N ARG A 286 -11.74 18.37 -8.04
CA ARG A 286 -12.01 19.81 -7.82
C ARG A 286 -13.10 20.04 -6.76
N SER A 287 -14.18 19.27 -6.78
CA SER A 287 -15.23 19.33 -5.74
C SER A 287 -14.67 18.99 -4.35
N TRP A 288 -13.87 17.92 -4.25
CA TRP A 288 -13.21 17.54 -3.01
C TRP A 288 -12.18 18.58 -2.52
N LEU A 289 -11.45 19.22 -3.44
CA LEU A 289 -10.51 20.29 -3.10
C LEU A 289 -11.20 21.58 -2.62
N ALA A 290 -12.44 21.86 -3.06
CA ALA A 290 -13.24 22.95 -2.53
C ALA A 290 -13.63 22.68 -1.07
N HIS A 291 -14.21 21.52 -0.78
CA HIS A 291 -14.52 21.06 0.58
C HIS A 291 -13.29 21.12 1.51
N PHE A 292 -12.12 20.64 1.07
CA PHE A 292 -10.87 20.71 1.86
C PHE A 292 -10.35 22.13 2.12
N LYS A 293 -10.80 23.15 1.35
CA LYS A 293 -10.46 24.57 1.60
C LYS A 293 -11.45 25.24 2.54
N GLU A 294 -12.72 24.94 2.39
CA GLU A 294 -13.82 25.54 3.16
C GLU A 294 -13.86 25.04 4.60
N GLY A 295 -13.41 23.81 4.86
CA GLY A 295 -13.44 23.21 6.20
C GLY A 295 -14.87 22.96 6.72
N THR A 296 -15.84 22.98 5.81
CA THR A 296 -17.28 22.85 6.05
C THR A 296 -17.67 21.40 6.33
N SER A 297 -18.76 21.20 7.06
CA SER A 297 -19.30 19.87 7.40
C SER A 297 -19.80 19.05 6.20
N ASN A 298 -20.06 19.72 5.07
CA ASN A 298 -20.66 19.11 3.88
C ASN A 298 -19.56 18.61 2.95
N ALA A 299 -19.12 17.37 3.16
CA ALA A 299 -18.33 16.65 2.17
C ALA A 299 -19.16 16.39 0.89
N PRO A 300 -18.54 16.26 -0.30
CA PRO A 300 -19.23 15.75 -1.47
C PRO A 300 -19.84 14.36 -1.21
N GLU A 301 -21.05 14.13 -1.72
CA GLU A 301 -21.84 12.92 -1.47
C GLU A 301 -21.12 11.62 -1.87
N ALA A 302 -20.30 11.66 -2.91
CA ALA A 302 -19.49 10.55 -3.37
C ALA A 302 -17.98 10.86 -3.29
N LEU A 303 -17.21 9.90 -2.78
CA LEU A 303 -15.76 9.84 -2.97
C LEU A 303 -15.43 9.80 -4.47
N PRO A 304 -14.29 10.35 -4.92
CA PRO A 304 -13.95 10.31 -6.33
C PRO A 304 -13.68 8.87 -6.76
N ILE A 305 -14.11 8.54 -7.97
CA ILE A 305 -13.84 7.28 -8.65
C ILE A 305 -13.00 7.59 -9.89
N ILE A 306 -12.03 6.73 -10.18
CA ILE A 306 -11.28 6.74 -11.43
C ILE A 306 -11.95 5.73 -12.37
N SER A 307 -12.73 6.22 -13.32
CA SER A 307 -13.37 5.39 -14.35
C SER A 307 -12.40 5.03 -15.47
N ILE A 308 -12.54 3.82 -16.01
CA ILE A 308 -11.78 3.33 -17.16
C ILE A 308 -12.63 3.39 -18.43
N ASP A 309 -12.02 3.79 -19.54
CA ASP A 309 -12.66 3.88 -20.85
C ASP A 309 -13.09 2.48 -21.32
N GLY A 310 -14.37 2.32 -21.68
CA GLY A 310 -14.97 1.05 -22.10
C GLY A 310 -15.93 0.42 -21.09
N GLU A 311 -16.09 0.97 -19.89
CA GLU A 311 -17.22 0.65 -19.00
C GLU A 311 -18.45 1.47 -19.43
N SER A 312 -19.49 0.80 -19.92
CA SER A 312 -20.80 1.37 -20.30
C SER A 312 -21.90 0.33 -20.07
#